data_AF-A0A851ABQ3-F1
#
_entry.id   AF-A0A851ABQ3-F1
#
_cell.length_a   1.000
_cell.length_b   1.000
_cell.length_c   1.000
_cell.angle_alpha   90.00
_cell.angle_beta   90.00
_cell.angle_gamma   90.00
#
_symmetry.space_group_name_H-M   'P 1'
#
loop_
_entity.id
_entity.type
_entity.pdbx_description
1 polymer ?
#
loop_
_entity_poly.entity_id
_entity_poly.type
_entity_poly.pdbx_seq_one_letter_code
_entity_poly.pdbx_strand_id
1 'polypeptide(L)'
;RFSAFTVTKEQIPTCSNSDLINVGVAITFGKICFPAIQAAPSFSSSFPQIFNGKENIQCLIPCAIDQDPYFRMTRDVAPRIGQPKPALLHSVFFPALQGAQTKMSASDPNSSIFLTDTPKQIKTKV
;
A
#
# COMPACT_ATOMS: atom_id res chain seq x y z
N ARG A 1 5.51 -10.97 23.88
CA ARG A 1 6.07 -10.62 22.56
C ARG A 1 4.90 -10.34 21.64
N PHE A 2 4.52 -9.07 21.48
CA PHE A 2 3.43 -8.69 20.59
C PHE A 2 3.99 -8.58 19.16
N SER A 3 3.36 -9.26 18.20
CA SER A 3 3.69 -9.11 16.78
C SER A 3 3.36 -7.68 16.35
N ALA A 4 4.15 -7.08 15.47
CA ALA A 4 3.90 -5.75 14.91
C ALA A 4 2.47 -5.61 14.37
N PHE A 5 1.88 -6.72 13.87
CA PHE A 5 0.50 -6.80 13.43
C PHE A 5 -0.55 -6.55 14.53
N THR A 6 -0.32 -7.07 15.74
CA THR A 6 -1.23 -6.87 16.87
C THR A 6 -1.21 -5.41 17.32
N VAL A 7 -0.01 -4.81 17.33
CA VAL A 7 0.20 -3.42 17.76
C VAL A 7 -0.35 -2.44 16.72
N THR A 8 -0.16 -2.69 15.42
CA THR A 8 -0.74 -1.81 14.37
C THR A 8 -2.26 -1.84 14.38
N LYS A 9 -2.88 -2.99 14.66
CA LYS A 9 -4.34 -3.11 14.72
C LYS A 9 -4.97 -2.36 15.90
N GLU A 10 -4.31 -2.33 17.06
CA GLU A 10 -4.80 -1.57 18.23
C GLU A 10 -4.62 -0.06 18.09
N GLN A 11 -3.60 0.38 17.35
CA GLN A 11 -3.23 1.80 17.24
C GLN A 11 -3.82 2.51 16.02
N ILE A 12 -4.49 1.79 15.12
CA ILE A 12 -5.22 2.34 13.97
C ILE A 12 -6.73 2.39 14.32
N PRO A 13 -7.29 3.57 14.65
CA PRO A 13 -8.71 3.72 14.93
C PRO A 13 -9.54 3.52 13.67
N THR A 14 -10.74 2.92 13.82
CA THR A 14 -11.68 2.73 12.71
C THR A 14 -12.14 4.04 12.06
N CYS A 15 -12.20 5.14 12.82
CA CYS A 15 -12.52 6.48 12.33
C CYS A 15 -11.39 7.14 11.53
N SER A 16 -10.12 6.82 11.80
CA SER A 16 -9.01 7.32 10.99
C SER A 16 -8.95 6.66 9.60
N ASN A 17 -9.50 5.44 9.49
CA ASN A 17 -9.58 4.70 8.22
C ASN A 17 -10.66 5.26 7.28
N SER A 18 -11.78 5.75 7.80
CA SER A 18 -12.88 6.26 6.97
C SER A 18 -12.48 7.49 6.16
N ASP A 19 -11.73 8.41 6.77
CA ASP A 19 -11.42 9.71 6.16
C ASP A 19 -10.25 9.64 5.18
N LEU A 20 -9.27 8.75 5.43
CA LEU A 20 -8.08 8.61 4.59
C LEU A 20 -8.25 7.59 3.45
N ILE A 21 -8.98 6.50 3.69
CA ILE A 21 -9.11 5.38 2.74
C ILE A 21 -10.53 5.33 2.13
N ASN A 22 -11.34 6.35 2.42
CA ASN A 22 -12.70 6.52 1.88
C ASN A 22 -13.58 5.28 2.15
N VAL A 23 -13.53 4.81 3.39
CA VAL A 23 -14.15 3.56 3.82
C VAL A 23 -15.58 3.84 4.27
N GLY A 24 -16.56 3.44 3.45
CA GLY A 24 -17.99 3.61 3.75
C GLY A 24 -18.50 2.73 4.90
N VAL A 25 -19.65 3.10 5.49
CA VAL A 25 -20.22 2.52 6.72
C VAL A 25 -20.63 1.04 6.59
N ALA A 26 -20.82 0.52 5.37
CA ALA A 26 -21.25 -0.86 5.10
C ALA A 26 -20.12 -1.73 4.52
N ILE A 27 -19.04 -1.93 5.28
CA ILE A 27 -17.94 -2.82 4.87
C ILE A 27 -17.66 -3.92 5.89
N THR A 28 -17.09 -5.03 5.42
CA THR A 28 -16.73 -6.18 6.24
C THR A 28 -15.55 -5.86 7.17
N PHE A 29 -15.50 -6.51 8.34
CA PHE A 29 -14.42 -6.34 9.32
C PHE A 29 -13.02 -6.55 8.73
N GLY A 30 -12.89 -7.45 7.75
CA GLY A 30 -11.65 -7.67 7.01
C GLY A 30 -11.15 -6.42 6.28
N LYS A 31 -12.05 -5.65 5.66
CA LYS A 31 -11.69 -4.39 4.98
C LYS A 31 -11.30 -3.29 5.96
N ILE A 32 -11.90 -3.26 7.16
CA ILE A 32 -11.53 -2.31 8.22
C ILE A 32 -10.10 -2.58 8.72
N CYS A 33 -9.71 -3.85 8.85
CA CYS A 33 -8.41 -4.24 9.39
C CYS A 33 -7.29 -4.27 8.34
N PHE A 34 -7.62 -4.25 7.05
CA PHE A 34 -6.66 -4.36 5.96
C PHE A 34 -5.53 -3.31 5.98
N PRO A 35 -5.78 -2.03 6.33
CA PRO A 35 -4.71 -1.04 6.43
C PRO A 35 -3.62 -1.43 7.44
N ALA A 36 -3.99 -2.10 8.54
CA ALA A 36 -3.01 -2.59 9.52
C ALA A 36 -2.13 -3.72 8.97
N ILE A 37 -2.70 -4.57 8.09
CA ILE A 37 -1.95 -5.61 7.37
C ILE A 37 -0.96 -4.97 6.40
N GLN A 38 -1.36 -3.93 5.66
CA GLN A 38 -0.50 -3.21 4.72
C GLN A 38 0.58 -2.38 5.43
N ALA A 39 0.31 -1.90 6.65
CA ALA A 39 1.27 -1.17 7.47
C ALA A 39 2.37 -2.08 8.06
N ALA A 40 2.03 -3.29 8.49
CA ALA A 40 2.95 -4.17 9.23
C ALA A 40 4.30 -4.44 8.53
N PRO A 41 4.38 -4.65 7.20
CA PRO A 41 5.64 -4.82 6.47
C PRO A 41 6.59 -3.62 6.53
N SER A 42 6.10 -2.44 6.92
CA SER A 42 6.92 -1.23 7.06
C SER A 42 7.87 -1.29 8.25
N PHE A 43 7.70 -2.27 9.15
CA PHE A 43 8.49 -2.43 10.38
C PHE A 43 9.30 -3.72 10.33
N SER A 44 10.59 -3.64 10.64
CA SER A 44 11.49 -4.80 10.59
C SER A 44 11.16 -5.86 11.64
N SER A 45 10.48 -5.48 12.72
CA SER A 45 9.95 -6.41 13.73
C SER A 45 8.96 -7.43 13.16
N SER A 46 8.31 -7.15 12.02
CA SER A 46 7.44 -8.08 11.31
C SER A 46 8.18 -9.27 10.69
N PHE A 47 9.49 -9.13 10.44
CA PHE A 47 10.30 -10.16 9.79
C PHE A 47 11.53 -10.53 10.63
N PRO A 48 11.33 -11.15 11.82
CA PRO A 48 12.42 -11.44 12.74
C PRO A 48 13.47 -12.39 12.16
N GLN A 49 13.08 -13.27 11.23
CA GLN A 49 14.00 -14.19 10.55
C GLN A 49 14.92 -13.50 9.55
N ILE A 50 14.49 -12.36 8.97
CA ILE A 50 15.27 -11.60 7.99
C ILE A 50 16.19 -10.61 8.72
N PHE A 51 15.65 -9.96 9.75
CA PHE A 51 16.33 -8.85 10.44
C PHE A 51 16.93 -9.23 11.79
N ASN A 52 16.98 -10.52 12.14
CA ASN A 52 17.51 -11.05 13.41
C ASN A 52 16.95 -10.34 14.64
N GLY A 53 15.65 -10.02 14.61
CA GLY A 53 14.95 -9.32 15.69
C GLY A 53 15.33 -7.83 15.86
N LYS A 54 16.05 -7.22 14.92
CA LYS A 54 16.33 -5.78 14.94
C LYS A 54 15.06 -4.99 14.60
N GLU A 55 14.75 -3.98 15.41
CA GLU A 55 13.54 -3.16 15.27
C GLU A 55 13.82 -1.74 14.71
N ASN A 56 15.09 -1.35 14.59
CA ASN A 56 15.48 0.01 14.20
C ASN A 56 15.99 0.10 12.75
N ILE A 57 15.47 -0.75 11.86
CA ILE A 57 15.89 -0.74 10.45
C ILE A 57 14.96 0.18 9.65
N GLN A 58 15.57 1.12 8.92
CA GLN A 58 14.82 2.04 8.08
C GLN A 58 14.19 1.31 6.89
N CYS A 59 12.88 1.49 6.70
CA CYS A 59 12.15 0.98 5.55
C CYS A 59 12.03 2.07 4.47
N LEU A 60 12.20 1.68 3.20
CA LEU A 60 11.97 2.50 2.01
C LEU A 60 10.92 1.80 1.13
N ILE A 61 9.84 2.50 0.81
CA ILE A 61 8.68 1.96 0.11
C ILE A 61 8.55 2.68 -1.24
N PRO A 62 8.94 2.03 -2.36
CA PRO A 62 8.64 2.52 -3.69
C PRO A 62 7.20 2.14 -4.06
N CYS A 63 6.33 3.12 -4.31
CA CYS A 63 4.94 2.87 -4.70
C CYS A 63 4.39 3.98 -5.60
N ALA A 64 3.28 3.71 -6.29
CA ALA A 64 2.51 4.77 -6.93
C ALA A 64 1.80 5.63 -5.88
N ILE A 65 1.45 6.86 -6.25
CA ILE A 65 0.86 7.84 -5.32
C ILE A 65 -0.53 7.43 -4.76
N ASP A 66 -1.24 6.47 -5.38
CA ASP A 66 -2.53 5.98 -4.85
C ASP A 66 -2.39 5.16 -3.56
N GLN A 67 -1.20 4.68 -3.22
CA GLN A 67 -0.94 3.95 -1.98
C GLN A 67 -0.54 4.87 -0.80
N ASP A 68 -0.28 6.15 -1.06
CA ASP A 68 0.13 7.12 -0.02
C ASP A 68 -0.79 7.13 1.21
N PRO A 69 -2.14 7.05 1.09
CA PRO A 69 -3.01 7.08 2.26
C PRO A 69 -2.72 5.98 3.30
N TYR A 70 -2.31 4.78 2.86
CA TYR A 70 -1.96 3.68 3.75
C TYR A 70 -0.66 3.97 4.52
N PHE A 71 0.35 4.48 3.83
CA PHE A 71 1.66 4.72 4.44
C PHE A 71 1.72 6.03 5.21
N ARG A 72 0.88 7.00 4.87
CA ARG A 72 0.65 8.20 5.68
C ARG A 72 0.14 7.84 7.07
N MET A 73 -0.89 6.98 7.14
CA MET A 73 -1.37 6.43 8.41
C MET A 73 -0.28 5.63 9.14
N THR A 74 0.48 4.80 8.41
CA THR A 74 1.58 4.04 9.00
C THR A 74 2.62 4.95 9.66
N ARG A 75 2.95 6.09 9.03
CA ARG A 75 3.89 7.08 9.57
C ARG A 75 3.38 7.81 10.81
N ASP A 76 2.06 7.98 10.94
CA ASP A 76 1.45 8.57 12.13
C ASP A 76 1.44 7.60 13.32
N VAL A 77 1.31 6.29 13.04
CA VAL A 77 1.32 5.23 14.06
C VAL A 77 2.75 4.85 14.49
N ALA A 78 3.72 4.85 13.57
CA ALA A 78 5.11 4.47 13.83
C ALA A 78 5.72 5.04 15.13
N PRO A 79 5.65 6.37 15.43
CA PRO A 79 6.22 6.90 16.66
C PRO A 79 5.47 6.45 17.93
N ARG A 80 4.17 6.12 17.84
CA ARG A 80 3.38 5.63 18.99
C ARG A 80 3.80 4.22 19.42
N ILE A 81 4.35 3.46 18.49
CA ILE A 81 4.80 2.07 18.70
C ILE A 81 6.33 1.95 18.82
N GLY A 82 7.05 3.09 18.89
CA GLY A 82 8.50 3.12 19.03
C GLY A 82 9.27 2.66 17.79
N GLN A 83 8.67 2.68 16.60
CA GLN A 83 9.28 2.22 15.35
C GLN A 83 9.68 3.42 14.47
N PRO A 84 10.71 3.28 13.61
CA PRO A 84 11.07 4.32 12.65
C PRO A 84 9.95 4.54 11.62
N LYS A 85 9.74 5.80 11.23
CA LYS A 85 8.78 6.14 10.18
C LYS A 85 9.31 5.62 8.83
N PRO A 86 8.51 4.89 8.02
CA PRO A 86 8.95 4.48 6.69
C PRO A 86 9.16 5.69 5.77
N ALA A 87 10.15 5.58 4.89
CA ALA A 87 10.41 6.52 3.80
C ALA A 87 9.65 6.06 2.54
N LEU A 88 9.18 7.02 1.74
CA LEU A 88 8.36 6.76 0.55
C LEU A 88 9.01 7.37 -0.68
N LEU A 89 8.97 6.64 -1.79
CA LEU A 89 9.31 7.14 -3.12
C LEU A 89 8.11 6.93 -4.04
N HIS A 90 7.52 8.04 -4.49
CA HIS A 90 6.31 8.01 -5.29
C HIS A 90 6.61 8.01 -6.79
N SER A 91 6.04 7.06 -7.52
CA SER A 91 5.99 7.08 -8.97
C SER A 91 4.71 7.77 -9.48
N VAL A 92 4.82 8.38 -10.67
CA VAL A 92 3.66 8.85 -11.43
C VAL A 92 2.90 7.66 -12.03
N PHE A 93 1.60 7.82 -12.27
CA PHE A 93 0.82 6.77 -12.91
C PHE A 93 1.24 6.56 -14.36
N PHE A 94 1.25 5.30 -14.78
CA PHE A 94 1.33 4.97 -16.19
C PHE A 94 -0.01 5.34 -16.85
N PRO A 95 -0.01 6.18 -17.89
CA PRO A 95 -1.24 6.61 -18.55
C PRO A 95 -1.91 5.42 -19.24
N ALA A 96 -3.23 5.42 -19.29
CA ALA A 96 -4.00 4.49 -20.10
C ALA A 96 -3.79 4.78 -21.60
N LEU A 97 -4.04 3.77 -22.44
CA LEU A 97 -3.95 3.92 -23.90
C LEU A 97 -4.90 4.98 -24.46
N GLN A 98 -6.05 5.22 -23.80
CA GLN A 98 -7.03 6.25 -24.20
C GLN A 98 -6.60 7.68 -23.83
N GLY A 99 -5.56 7.85 -23.01
CA GLY A 99 -5.04 9.16 -22.61
C GLY A 99 -4.60 9.24 -21.14
N ALA A 100 -3.92 10.33 -20.80
CA ALA A 100 -3.33 10.55 -19.47
C ALA A 100 -4.32 10.88 -18.34
N GLN A 101 -5.62 10.99 -18.64
CA GLN A 101 -6.66 11.28 -17.65
C GLN A 101 -6.99 10.07 -16.77
N THR A 102 -6.69 8.87 -17.25
CA THR A 102 -6.92 7.62 -16.52
C THR A 102 -5.61 6.84 -16.39
N LYS A 103 -5.45 6.15 -15.25
CA LYS A 103 -4.34 5.23 -15.05
C LYS A 103 -4.62 3.93 -15.80
N MET A 104 -3.57 3.30 -16.32
CA MET A 104 -3.66 1.97 -16.90
C MET A 104 -4.23 0.99 -15.87
N SER A 105 -5.28 0.25 -16.24
CA SER A 105 -5.97 -0.67 -15.33
C SER A 105 -6.34 -1.96 -16.03
N ALA A 106 -6.01 -3.10 -15.41
CA ALA A 106 -6.44 -4.42 -15.89
C ALA A 106 -7.96 -4.59 -15.93
N SER A 107 -8.73 -3.70 -15.28
CA SER A 107 -10.18 -3.68 -15.33
C SER A 107 -10.74 -3.25 -16.69
N ASP A 108 -9.96 -2.50 -17.49
CA ASP A 108 -10.31 -2.17 -18.88
C ASP A 108 -9.26 -2.77 -19.82
N PRO A 109 -9.58 -3.88 -20.52
CA PRO A 109 -8.66 -4.56 -21.43
C PRO A 109 -8.16 -3.69 -22.58
N ASN A 110 -8.91 -2.65 -22.95
CA ASN A 110 -8.52 -1.71 -24.01
C ASN A 110 -7.59 -0.62 -23.49
N SER A 111 -7.52 -0.42 -22.17
CA SER A 111 -6.67 0.61 -21.55
C SER A 111 -5.23 0.18 -21.32
N SER A 112 -4.96 -1.12 -21.41
CA SER A 112 -3.72 -1.74 -20.92
C SER A 112 -3.03 -2.60 -21.98
N ILE A 113 -1.70 -2.51 -22.01
CA ILE A 113 -0.84 -3.49 -22.65
C ILE A 113 -0.43 -4.50 -21.58
N PHE A 114 -0.82 -5.76 -21.75
CA PHE A 114 -0.52 -6.81 -20.79
C PHE A 114 0.83 -7.45 -21.08
N LEU A 115 1.48 -7.95 -20.03
CA LEU A 115 2.73 -8.70 -20.16
C LEU A 115 2.57 -10.03 -20.93
N THR A 116 1.32 -10.47 -21.15
CA THR A 116 0.96 -11.65 -21.92
C THR A 116 0.58 -11.34 -23.38
N ASP A 117 0.56 -10.06 -23.79
CA ASP A 117 0.20 -9.70 -25.15
C ASP A 117 1.29 -10.14 -26.14
N THR A 118 0.86 -10.74 -27.25
CA THR A 118 1.74 -11.07 -28.38
C THR A 118 2.22 -9.81 -29.10
N PRO A 119 3.35 -9.87 -29.85
CA PRO A 119 3.82 -8.72 -30.64
C PRO A 119 2.76 -8.14 -31.60
N LYS A 120 1.88 -9.00 -32.14
CA LYS A 120 0.76 -8.58 -32.99
C LYS A 120 -0.30 -7.80 -32.19
N GLN A 121 -0.65 -8.26 -30.99
CA GLN A 121 -1.61 -7.57 -30.12
C GLN A 121 -1.07 -6.22 -29.63
N ILE A 122 0.21 -6.16 -29.27
CA ILE A 122 0.88 -4.90 -28.90
C ILE A 122 0.79 -3.90 -30.05
N LYS A 123 1.10 -4.33 -31.29
CA LYS A 123 1.02 -3.48 -32.48
C LYS A 123 -0.40 -2.97 -32.77
N THR A 124 -1.44 -3.70 -32.38
CA THR A 124 -2.83 -3.26 -32.55
C THR A 124 -3.25 -2.25 -31.46
N LYS A 125 -2.65 -2.33 -30.27
CA LYS A 125 -2.97 -1.48 -29.12
C LYS A 125 -2.23 -0.13 -29.11
N VAL A 126 -1.10 -0.03 -29.83
CA VAL A 126 -0.28 1.17 -30.03
C VAL A 126 -0.64 1.82 -31.35
#